data_AF-R1EFV1-F1
#
_entry.id   AF-R1EFV1-F1
#
_cell.length_a   1.000
_cell.length_b   1.000
_cell.length_c   1.000
_cell.angle_alpha   90.00
_cell.angle_beta   90.00
_cell.angle_gamma   90.00
#
_symmetry.space_group_name_H-M   'P 1'
#
loop_
_entity.id
_entity.type
_entity.pdbx_description
1 polymer ?
#
loop_
_entity_poly.entity_id
_entity_poly.type
_entity_poly.pdbx_seq_one_letter_code
_entity_poly.pdbx_strand_id
1 'polypeptide(L)'
;MSRFTSWGPTYEAQPGVTVSGPGGNILSTLSRRVGGYGTYSGTSMSGPFLAGVAALIKSANPSISVPEIISRLAVTANPMPFNDNSTTAFDYLAPVFQQGGGLVDAYQAVKGTTLLNASSLNFNDTAFTNSPQHFTISNTGTASLTYNLSHIGAGTVYALPEGDPGTNSPLGLNDDRFVSGLSKAFATVTISPTTVDIAAGDSATISVDLSFPDLDRRRIPLVSGYIAANASDGTSVTLPYNGVASALRNAIVLDPNTEGNYLIAATNASLNTTNFLQPAPPGSGSVLSVPKVTNTSLLNEVVLPGVQFILAMGSRRVDFDVLRANSSENVGTAVVLNPSPLYVRSYTRASANVRLFYGMLANMTYVPEGEYKFLVRALRITGDPENLDDYDSFTTDAFFLRYTEQ
;
A
#
# COMPACT_ATOMS: atom_id res chain seq x y z
N MET A 1 -3.72 17.80 3.89
CA MET A 1 -2.84 16.66 4.21
C MET A 1 -1.46 16.95 3.65
N SER A 2 -0.38 16.60 4.36
CA SER A 2 0.97 16.87 3.87
C SER A 2 1.26 16.13 2.55
N ARG A 3 1.91 16.78 1.58
CA ARG A 3 2.34 16.14 0.30
C ARG A 3 3.23 14.92 0.52
N PHE A 4 3.91 14.89 1.65
CA PHE A 4 4.79 13.81 2.07
C PHE A 4 4.06 12.66 2.79
N THR A 5 2.73 12.62 2.88
CA THR A 5 2.06 11.47 3.50
C THR A 5 1.97 10.29 2.54
N SER A 6 2.18 9.09 3.06
CA SER A 6 1.86 7.84 2.35
C SER A 6 0.34 7.66 2.34
N TRP A 7 -0.19 7.04 1.28
CA TRP A 7 -1.58 6.60 1.24
C TRP A 7 -1.61 5.10 0.93
N GLY A 8 -2.74 4.44 1.20
CA GLY A 8 -3.05 3.15 0.59
C GLY A 8 -3.61 3.29 -0.83
N PRO A 9 -4.06 2.19 -1.46
CA PRO A 9 -4.32 0.91 -0.82
C PRO A 9 -3.06 0.06 -0.55
N THR A 10 -3.16 -0.88 0.40
CA THR A 10 -2.27 -2.04 0.46
C THR A 10 -2.59 -3.02 -0.69
N TYR A 11 -1.84 -4.12 -0.82
CA TYR A 11 -2.13 -5.16 -1.81
C TYR A 11 -3.49 -5.84 -1.62
N GLU A 12 -4.02 -5.79 -0.40
CA GLU A 12 -5.31 -6.34 0.00
C GLU A 12 -6.42 -5.28 -0.05
N ALA A 13 -6.23 -4.23 -0.84
CA ALA A 13 -7.17 -3.12 -1.02
C ALA A 13 -7.46 -2.32 0.26
N GLN A 14 -6.66 -2.44 1.32
CA GLN A 14 -6.91 -1.73 2.59
C GLN A 14 -6.40 -0.28 2.54
N PRO A 15 -7.01 0.68 3.26
CA PRO A 15 -6.58 2.08 3.25
C PRO A 15 -5.13 2.33 3.69
N GLY A 16 -4.54 1.44 4.49
CA GLY A 16 -3.17 1.57 5.00
C GLY A 16 -2.94 2.71 6.02
N VAL A 17 -3.90 3.64 6.15
CA VAL A 17 -3.90 4.74 7.11
C VAL A 17 -5.13 4.61 8.03
N THR A 18 -4.90 4.51 9.33
CA THR A 18 -5.99 4.42 10.32
C THR A 18 -6.51 5.80 10.72
N VAL A 19 -5.61 6.73 11.03
CA VAL A 19 -5.92 8.07 11.55
C VAL A 19 -4.77 9.02 11.21
N SER A 20 -5.08 10.31 11.07
CA SER A 20 -4.12 11.38 10.82
C SER A 20 -3.81 12.16 12.10
N GLY A 21 -2.56 12.53 12.29
CA GLY A 21 -2.12 13.38 13.40
C GLY A 21 -1.12 14.46 12.93
N PRO A 22 -0.90 15.53 13.72
CA PRO A 22 0.04 16.58 13.39
C PRO A 22 1.45 16.04 13.13
N GLY A 23 2.00 16.33 11.94
CA GLY A 23 3.34 15.88 11.55
C GLY A 23 4.11 16.86 10.68
N GLY A 24 3.54 18.02 10.33
CA GLY A 24 4.22 19.09 9.61
C GLY A 24 4.73 20.14 10.58
N ASN A 25 5.99 20.55 10.42
CA ASN A 25 6.64 21.61 11.19
C ASN A 25 6.50 21.44 12.72
N ILE A 26 6.78 20.23 13.20
CA ILE A 26 6.68 19.90 14.62
C ILE A 26 7.98 20.26 15.33
N LEU A 27 7.90 21.20 16.28
CA LEU A 27 8.98 21.51 17.20
C LEU A 27 9.11 20.38 18.24
N SER A 28 10.30 19.79 18.36
CA SER A 28 10.59 18.75 19.34
C SER A 28 12.05 18.78 19.78
N THR A 29 12.42 17.86 20.67
CA THR A 29 13.77 17.72 21.21
C THR A 29 14.72 17.07 20.20
N LEU A 30 15.97 17.52 20.22
CA LEU A 30 17.10 16.95 19.48
C LEU A 30 18.27 16.73 20.42
N SER A 31 19.34 16.10 19.91
CA SER A 31 20.60 16.02 20.66
C SER A 31 21.12 17.41 21.02
N ARG A 32 21.63 17.56 22.25
CA ARG A 32 22.27 18.82 22.69
C ARG A 32 23.43 19.24 21.79
N ARG A 33 24.09 18.30 21.12
CA ARG A 33 25.18 18.56 20.15
C ARG A 33 24.72 19.35 18.92
N VAL A 34 23.43 19.33 18.60
CA VAL A 34 22.82 20.04 17.47
C VAL A 34 21.82 21.12 17.92
N GLY A 35 21.89 21.57 19.18
CA GLY A 35 21.07 22.67 19.69
C GLY A 35 19.90 22.27 20.62
N GLY A 36 19.65 20.98 20.85
CA GLY A 36 18.69 20.49 21.85
C GLY A 36 17.21 20.53 21.44
N TYR A 37 16.85 21.37 20.46
CA TYR A 37 15.51 21.44 19.88
C TYR A 37 15.59 21.72 18.38
N GLY A 38 14.57 21.31 17.65
CA GLY A 38 14.40 21.72 16.26
C GLY A 38 13.04 21.32 15.70
N THR A 39 12.78 21.81 14.49
CA THR A 39 11.50 21.63 13.81
C THR A 39 11.68 20.66 12.66
N TYR A 40 10.90 19.59 12.63
CA TYR A 40 10.92 18.60 11.56
C TYR A 40 9.51 18.31 11.03
N SER A 41 9.46 17.81 9.80
CA SER A 41 8.23 17.39 9.13
C SER A 41 8.33 15.92 8.72
N GLY A 42 7.30 15.14 9.00
CA GLY A 42 7.22 13.74 8.61
C GLY A 42 6.09 13.00 9.32
N THR A 43 5.67 11.87 8.74
CA THR A 43 4.80 10.92 9.44
C THR A 43 5.49 10.36 10.68
N SER A 44 6.82 10.35 10.72
CA SER A 44 7.63 10.07 11.92
C SER A 44 7.36 11.03 13.09
N MET A 45 6.77 12.20 12.85
CA MET A 45 6.34 13.14 13.90
C MET A 45 4.87 12.93 14.27
N SER A 46 4.01 12.57 13.31
CA SER A 46 2.62 12.16 13.61
C SER A 46 2.56 10.87 14.45
N GLY A 47 3.44 9.91 14.18
CA GLY A 47 3.52 8.63 14.88
C GLY A 47 3.60 8.75 16.41
N PRO A 48 4.61 9.42 16.99
CA PRO A 48 4.71 9.59 18.44
C PRO A 48 3.56 10.43 19.03
N PHE A 49 3.00 11.40 18.28
CA PHE A 49 1.81 12.13 18.73
C PHE A 49 0.62 11.20 18.93
N LEU A 50 0.30 10.37 17.93
CA LEU A 50 -0.79 9.39 17.99
C LEU A 50 -0.51 8.30 19.02
N ALA A 51 0.75 7.88 19.20
CA ALA A 51 1.13 6.95 20.27
C ALA A 51 0.84 7.54 21.67
N GLY A 52 1.07 8.84 21.86
CA GLY A 52 0.68 9.56 23.08
C GLY A 52 -0.84 9.55 23.31
N VAL A 53 -1.64 9.78 22.27
CA VAL A 53 -3.11 9.69 22.36
C VAL A 53 -3.55 8.26 22.70
N ALA A 54 -2.98 7.25 22.05
CA ALA A 54 -3.24 5.84 22.36
C ALA A 54 -2.90 5.50 23.83
N ALA A 55 -1.80 6.03 24.35
CA ALA A 55 -1.43 5.88 25.75
C ALA A 55 -2.44 6.54 26.71
N LEU A 56 -2.98 7.71 26.36
CA LEU A 56 -4.04 8.37 27.14
C LEU A 56 -5.34 7.53 27.14
N ILE A 57 -5.72 6.95 26.00
CA ILE A 57 -6.87 6.04 25.91
C ILE A 57 -6.66 4.84 26.84
N LYS A 58 -5.48 4.19 26.76
CA LYS A 58 -5.14 3.04 27.62
C LYS A 58 -5.03 3.41 29.10
N SER A 59 -4.57 4.61 29.41
CA SER A 59 -4.51 5.11 30.79
C SER A 59 -5.91 5.38 31.37
N ALA A 60 -6.84 5.87 30.55
CA ALA A 60 -8.21 6.13 30.98
C ALA A 60 -9.02 4.83 31.14
N ASN A 61 -8.70 3.79 30.35
CA ASN A 61 -9.30 2.47 30.46
C ASN A 61 -8.21 1.37 30.38
N PRO A 62 -7.62 0.94 31.51
CA PRO A 62 -6.54 -0.06 31.51
C PRO A 62 -6.91 -1.42 30.93
N SER A 63 -8.20 -1.80 30.89
CA SER A 63 -8.65 -3.07 30.31
C SER A 63 -8.95 -2.99 28.81
N ILE A 64 -8.92 -1.80 28.20
CA ILE A 64 -9.23 -1.63 26.77
C ILE A 64 -8.33 -2.47 25.87
N SER A 65 -8.91 -3.09 24.85
CA SER A 65 -8.19 -3.92 23.89
C SER A 65 -7.48 -3.07 22.82
N VAL A 66 -6.47 -3.64 22.15
CA VAL A 66 -5.78 -2.97 21.03
C VAL A 66 -6.75 -2.63 19.88
N PRO A 67 -7.62 -3.55 19.40
CA PRO A 67 -8.60 -3.20 18.37
C PRO A 67 -9.53 -2.05 18.75
N GLU A 68 -9.94 -1.97 20.02
CA GLU A 68 -10.81 -0.89 20.50
C GLU A 68 -10.08 0.45 20.59
N ILE A 69 -8.79 0.47 20.94
CA ILE A 69 -7.95 1.69 20.82
C ILE A 69 -7.88 2.16 19.37
N ILE A 70 -7.60 1.24 18.43
CA ILE A 70 -7.53 1.55 16.99
C ILE A 70 -8.87 2.08 16.48
N SER A 71 -9.98 1.44 16.87
CA SER A 71 -11.33 1.88 16.54
C SER A 71 -11.59 3.28 17.06
N ARG A 72 -11.37 3.55 18.37
CA ARG A 72 -11.55 4.89 18.96
C ARG A 72 -10.76 5.95 18.20
N LEU A 73 -9.48 5.70 17.92
CA LEU A 73 -8.66 6.64 17.16
C LEU A 73 -9.22 6.93 15.76
N ALA A 74 -9.74 5.92 15.06
CA ALA A 74 -10.28 6.08 13.72
C ALA A 74 -11.64 6.77 13.72
N VAL A 75 -12.57 6.32 14.57
CA VAL A 75 -13.99 6.70 14.44
C VAL A 75 -14.34 8.02 15.12
N THR A 76 -13.53 8.45 16.09
CA THR A 76 -13.69 9.77 16.70
C THR A 76 -12.87 10.85 16.00
N ALA A 77 -12.08 10.50 14.99
CA ALA A 77 -11.33 11.48 14.22
C ALA A 77 -12.26 12.31 13.32
N ASN A 78 -11.76 13.47 12.90
CA ASN A 78 -12.48 14.44 12.09
C ASN A 78 -12.02 14.35 10.63
N PRO A 79 -12.86 13.87 9.70
CA PRO A 79 -12.54 13.86 8.27
C PRO A 79 -12.25 15.27 7.76
N MET A 80 -11.11 15.46 7.09
CA MET A 80 -10.67 16.76 6.59
C MET A 80 -10.98 16.91 5.08
N PRO A 81 -11.27 18.13 4.60
CA PRO A 81 -11.34 18.44 3.18
C PRO A 81 -10.03 18.08 2.45
N PHE A 82 -10.15 17.68 1.19
CA PHE A 82 -8.99 17.48 0.33
C PHE A 82 -8.21 18.78 0.18
N ASN A 83 -6.89 18.69 0.15
CA ASN A 83 -6.03 19.79 -0.24
C ASN A 83 -4.78 19.27 -0.94
N ASP A 84 -4.35 20.02 -1.94
CA ASP A 84 -3.17 19.79 -2.77
C ASP A 84 -1.99 20.70 -2.39
N ASN A 85 -2.11 21.37 -1.23
CA ASN A 85 -1.17 22.39 -0.74
C ASN A 85 -1.08 23.64 -1.65
N SER A 86 -2.11 23.90 -2.45
CA SER A 86 -2.35 25.18 -3.12
C SER A 86 -3.35 26.04 -2.31
N THR A 87 -3.75 27.19 -2.85
CA THR A 87 -4.83 28.03 -2.30
C THR A 87 -6.22 27.57 -2.72
N THR A 88 -6.33 26.48 -3.50
CA THR A 88 -7.61 25.94 -3.98
C THR A 88 -8.38 25.30 -2.84
N ALA A 89 -9.62 25.73 -2.63
CA ALA A 89 -10.56 25.09 -1.72
C ALA A 89 -11.33 23.98 -2.46
N PHE A 90 -11.18 22.74 -2.00
CA PHE A 90 -11.97 21.62 -2.48
C PHE A 90 -13.19 21.41 -1.57
N ASP A 91 -14.34 21.16 -2.18
CA ASP A 91 -15.64 20.99 -1.52
C ASP A 91 -15.96 19.52 -1.15
N TYR A 92 -14.95 18.65 -1.20
CA TYR A 92 -15.07 17.22 -0.84
C TYR A 92 -13.97 16.80 0.13
N LEU A 93 -14.26 15.74 0.89
CA LEU A 93 -13.31 15.18 1.85
C LEU A 93 -12.12 14.52 1.16
N ALA A 94 -10.95 14.59 1.80
CA ALA A 94 -9.81 13.79 1.40
C ALA A 94 -10.20 12.29 1.42
N PRO A 95 -9.69 11.49 0.47
CA PRO A 95 -10.02 10.06 0.42
C PRO A 95 -9.57 9.34 1.69
N VAL A 96 -10.30 8.31 2.13
CA VAL A 96 -9.93 7.50 3.31
C VAL A 96 -8.55 6.86 3.13
N PHE A 97 -8.19 6.50 1.90
CA PHE A 97 -6.85 6.02 1.56
C PHE A 97 -5.74 7.00 1.99
N GLN A 98 -6.01 8.31 2.02
CA GLN A 98 -5.07 9.36 2.46
C GLN A 98 -5.05 9.56 3.97
N GLN A 99 -6.24 9.66 4.57
CA GLN A 99 -6.39 10.24 5.90
C GLN A 99 -6.93 9.28 6.96
N GLY A 100 -7.37 8.09 6.57
CA GLY A 100 -8.09 7.16 7.42
C GLY A 100 -9.36 7.80 7.99
N GLY A 101 -9.52 7.73 9.31
CA GLY A 101 -10.53 8.44 10.08
C GLY A 101 -10.50 9.97 9.98
N GLY A 102 -9.39 10.55 9.51
CA GLY A 102 -9.17 11.99 9.51
C GLY A 102 -8.29 12.46 10.65
N LEU A 103 -8.36 13.75 10.99
CA LEU A 103 -7.54 14.35 12.04
C LEU A 103 -8.00 13.88 13.43
N VAL A 104 -7.08 13.31 14.20
CA VAL A 104 -7.34 12.80 15.55
C VAL A 104 -8.02 13.83 16.45
N ASP A 105 -9.09 13.41 17.11
CA ASP A 105 -9.68 14.09 18.26
C ASP A 105 -9.31 13.33 19.52
N ALA A 106 -8.27 13.79 20.22
CA ALA A 106 -7.80 13.13 21.43
C ALA A 106 -8.83 13.17 22.57
N TYR A 107 -9.65 14.22 22.64
CA TYR A 107 -10.65 14.34 23.69
C TYR A 107 -11.76 13.32 23.48
N GLN A 108 -12.35 13.28 22.28
CA GLN A 108 -13.38 12.29 21.96
C GLN A 108 -12.85 10.86 22.00
N ALA A 109 -11.62 10.61 21.53
CA ALA A 109 -11.03 9.28 21.59
C ALA A 109 -10.88 8.76 23.04
N VAL A 110 -10.58 9.65 24.00
CA VAL A 110 -10.40 9.29 25.42
C VAL A 110 -11.73 9.30 26.19
N LYS A 111 -12.60 10.28 25.96
CA LYS A 111 -13.80 10.54 26.77
C LYS A 111 -15.12 10.09 26.13
N GLY A 112 -15.13 9.81 24.83
CA GLY A 112 -16.33 9.41 24.09
C GLY A 112 -16.97 8.14 24.65
N THR A 113 -18.29 8.14 24.67
CA THR A 113 -19.16 7.04 25.15
C THR A 113 -19.82 6.27 24.01
N THR A 114 -19.73 6.76 22.78
CA THR A 114 -20.16 6.06 21.58
C THR A 114 -18.99 5.24 21.04
N LEU A 115 -19.13 3.92 21.02
CA LEU A 115 -18.09 3.00 20.53
C LEU A 115 -18.56 2.28 19.28
N LEU A 116 -17.66 2.12 18.32
CA LEU A 116 -17.86 1.23 17.18
C LEU A 116 -16.93 0.02 17.31
N ASN A 117 -17.42 -1.17 16.98
CA ASN A 117 -16.59 -2.38 16.99
C ASN A 117 -15.67 -2.53 15.77
N ALA A 118 -15.69 -1.56 14.85
CA ALA A 118 -14.88 -1.53 13.64
C ALA A 118 -14.16 -0.18 13.53
N SER A 119 -12.93 -0.20 13.01
CA SER A 119 -12.16 1.01 12.69
C SER A 119 -12.33 1.46 11.24
N SER A 120 -12.80 0.57 10.36
CA SER A 120 -13.16 0.85 8.97
C SER A 120 -14.00 -0.30 8.38
N LEU A 121 -14.73 -0.04 7.30
CA LEU A 121 -15.39 -1.04 6.46
C LEU A 121 -14.66 -1.18 5.12
N ASN A 122 -14.07 -2.35 4.86
CA ASN A 122 -13.34 -2.59 3.61
C ASN A 122 -14.17 -3.43 2.65
N PHE A 123 -14.80 -2.80 1.67
CA PHE A 123 -15.65 -3.44 0.66
C PHE A 123 -14.87 -4.19 -0.42
N ASN A 124 -13.53 -4.16 -0.34
CA ASN A 124 -12.61 -4.83 -1.23
C ASN A 124 -12.78 -4.34 -2.68
N ASP A 125 -12.61 -5.22 -3.67
CA ASP A 125 -12.64 -4.90 -5.09
C ASP A 125 -13.89 -5.48 -5.80
N THR A 126 -14.04 -5.26 -7.10
CA THR A 126 -15.22 -5.77 -7.85
C THR A 126 -15.19 -7.27 -8.13
N ALA A 127 -14.05 -7.96 -7.91
CA ALA A 127 -13.93 -9.40 -8.07
C ALA A 127 -14.31 -10.16 -6.79
N PHE A 128 -14.07 -9.54 -5.63
CA PHE A 128 -14.25 -10.11 -4.30
C PHE A 128 -15.01 -9.15 -3.37
N THR A 129 -16.07 -8.54 -3.90
CA THR A 129 -16.86 -7.53 -3.19
C THR A 129 -17.40 -8.09 -1.87
N ASN A 130 -17.16 -7.37 -0.78
CA ASN A 130 -17.61 -7.74 0.56
C ASN A 130 -18.75 -6.80 0.99
N SER A 131 -19.95 -7.01 0.43
CA SER A 131 -21.17 -6.25 0.72
C SER A 131 -22.36 -7.20 0.86
N PRO A 132 -23.25 -7.03 1.86
CA PRO A 132 -23.24 -5.99 2.89
C PRO A 132 -22.19 -6.26 3.98
N GLN A 133 -21.80 -5.20 4.70
CA GLN A 133 -21.04 -5.29 5.95
C GLN A 133 -21.86 -4.88 7.15
N HIS A 134 -21.38 -5.25 8.33
CA HIS A 134 -22.03 -4.95 9.59
C HIS A 134 -21.04 -4.35 10.59
N PHE A 135 -21.51 -3.39 11.38
CA PHE A 135 -20.81 -2.90 12.56
C PHE A 135 -21.79 -2.67 13.69
N THR A 136 -21.29 -2.60 14.91
CA THR A 136 -22.09 -2.39 16.11
C THR A 136 -21.76 -1.03 16.72
N ILE A 137 -22.80 -0.28 17.05
CA ILE A 137 -22.71 0.92 17.90
C ILE A 137 -23.02 0.50 19.33
N SER A 138 -22.15 0.84 20.26
CA SER A 138 -22.37 0.63 21.70
C SER A 138 -22.43 1.97 22.42
N ASN A 139 -23.45 2.16 23.26
CA ASN A 139 -23.60 3.32 24.11
C ASN A 139 -23.10 3.00 25.52
N THR A 140 -21.89 3.43 25.86
CA THR A 140 -21.33 3.26 27.22
C THR A 140 -21.59 4.45 28.13
N GLY A 141 -22.50 5.35 27.73
CA GLY A 141 -22.94 6.48 28.53
C GLY A 141 -23.92 6.06 29.62
N THR A 142 -24.50 7.05 30.30
CA THR A 142 -25.45 6.84 31.41
C THR A 142 -26.91 7.06 31.02
N ALA A 143 -27.17 7.54 29.79
CA ALA A 143 -28.50 7.81 29.28
C ALA A 143 -28.70 7.13 27.91
N SER A 144 -29.96 6.88 27.55
CA SER A 144 -30.31 6.40 26.21
C SER A 144 -29.99 7.46 25.16
N LEU A 145 -29.48 7.04 24.01
CA LEU A 145 -29.14 7.90 22.88
C LEU A 145 -29.83 7.41 21.60
N THR A 146 -30.38 8.35 20.84
CA THR A 146 -30.84 8.11 19.47
C THR A 146 -29.72 8.44 18.51
N TYR A 147 -29.35 7.49 17.64
CA TYR A 147 -28.35 7.68 16.60
C TYR A 147 -29.02 7.84 15.25
N ASN A 148 -28.68 8.92 14.54
CA ASN A 148 -29.05 9.14 13.15
C ASN A 148 -27.85 8.88 12.25
N LEU A 149 -28.01 7.91 11.35
CA LEU A 149 -26.96 7.38 10.49
C LEU A 149 -27.07 8.01 9.10
N SER A 150 -25.94 8.44 8.55
CA SER A 150 -25.88 9.05 7.22
C SER A 150 -24.58 8.71 6.51
N HIS A 151 -24.60 8.83 5.18
CA HIS A 151 -23.45 8.63 4.33
C HIS A 151 -22.78 9.97 4.00
N ILE A 152 -21.45 10.02 4.09
CA ILE A 152 -20.63 11.15 3.67
C ILE A 152 -19.62 10.67 2.63
N GLY A 153 -19.72 11.16 1.40
CA GLY A 153 -18.77 10.85 0.34
C GLY A 153 -17.40 11.51 0.55
N ALA A 154 -16.34 10.82 0.14
CA ALA A 154 -15.00 11.40 -0.02
C ALA A 154 -14.57 11.34 -1.49
N GLY A 155 -13.55 12.11 -1.86
CA GLY A 155 -13.03 12.11 -3.23
C GLY A 155 -12.63 10.70 -3.68
N THR A 156 -12.88 10.40 -4.95
CA THR A 156 -12.37 9.20 -5.62
C THR A 156 -11.04 9.52 -6.28
N VAL A 157 -10.08 8.60 -6.16
CA VAL A 157 -8.77 8.69 -6.79
C VAL A 157 -8.65 7.65 -7.88
N TYR A 158 -8.26 8.04 -9.10
CA TYR A 158 -7.79 7.07 -10.08
C TYR A 158 -6.33 6.73 -9.80
N ALA A 159 -6.02 5.45 -9.57
CA ALA A 159 -4.64 5.03 -9.38
C ALA A 159 -3.82 5.16 -10.67
N LEU A 160 -4.44 4.99 -11.85
CA LEU A 160 -3.78 5.10 -13.16
C LEU A 160 -4.22 6.35 -13.95
N PRO A 161 -3.33 6.93 -14.78
CA PRO A 161 -3.63 8.07 -15.65
C PRO A 161 -4.66 7.75 -16.73
N GLU A 162 -5.22 8.79 -17.33
CA GLU A 162 -6.09 8.66 -18.50
C GLU A 162 -5.26 8.34 -19.76
N GLY A 163 -5.81 7.50 -20.65
CA GLY A 163 -5.26 7.29 -22.00
C GLY A 163 -4.03 6.38 -22.11
N ASP A 164 -3.54 5.80 -21.01
CA ASP A 164 -2.33 4.97 -21.02
C ASP A 164 -2.61 3.50 -20.63
N PRO A 165 -3.13 2.67 -21.56
CA PRO A 165 -3.34 1.26 -21.31
C PRO A 165 -2.05 0.42 -21.39
N GLY A 166 -0.90 1.04 -21.71
CA GLY A 166 0.34 0.33 -22.05
C GLY A 166 1.46 0.47 -21.03
N THR A 167 1.44 1.45 -20.14
CA THR A 167 2.53 1.66 -19.17
C THR A 167 2.18 1.35 -17.72
N ASN A 168 0.90 1.04 -17.40
CA ASN A 168 0.35 0.79 -16.05
C ASN A 168 1.09 1.59 -14.95
N SER A 169 1.32 2.87 -15.21
CA SER A 169 2.18 3.72 -14.39
C SER A 169 1.32 4.54 -13.45
N PRO A 170 1.26 4.22 -12.14
CA PRO A 170 0.32 4.89 -11.28
C PRO A 170 0.73 6.34 -11.01
N LEU A 171 -0.27 7.19 -10.73
CA LEU A 171 -0.06 8.62 -10.50
C LEU A 171 0.61 8.85 -9.15
N GLY A 172 1.79 9.48 -9.16
CA GLY A 172 2.45 9.96 -7.95
C GLY A 172 1.78 11.22 -7.40
N LEU A 173 1.83 11.44 -6.09
CA LEU A 173 1.22 12.63 -5.45
C LEU A 173 1.81 13.97 -5.89
N ASN A 174 3.05 13.97 -6.39
CA ASN A 174 3.72 15.16 -6.93
C ASN A 174 3.49 15.33 -8.43
N ASP A 175 2.67 14.47 -9.05
CA ASP A 175 2.31 14.56 -10.45
C ASP A 175 1.09 15.48 -10.60
N ASP A 176 1.19 16.52 -11.41
CA ASP A 176 0.06 17.43 -11.65
C ASP A 176 -1.16 16.70 -12.22
N ARG A 177 -0.94 15.56 -12.91
CA ARG A 177 -2.00 14.69 -13.41
C ARG A 177 -2.81 14.03 -12.30
N PHE A 178 -2.24 13.88 -11.10
CA PHE A 178 -2.92 13.33 -9.93
C PHE A 178 -4.12 14.18 -9.54
N VAL A 179 -3.92 15.49 -9.39
CA VAL A 179 -5.00 16.42 -9.01
C VAL A 179 -6.07 16.47 -10.10
N SER A 180 -5.68 16.46 -11.38
CA SER A 180 -6.64 16.37 -12.48
C SER A 180 -7.37 15.02 -12.57
N GLY A 181 -6.79 13.97 -11.98
CA GLY A 181 -7.34 12.63 -11.91
C GLY A 181 -8.21 12.38 -10.68
N LEU A 182 -8.53 13.40 -9.89
CA LEU A 182 -9.49 13.28 -8.79
C LEU A 182 -10.92 13.42 -9.31
N SER A 183 -11.81 12.58 -8.80
CA SER A 183 -13.24 12.65 -9.08
C SER A 183 -14.02 12.95 -7.80
N LYS A 184 -15.06 13.77 -7.92
CA LYS A 184 -16.03 14.00 -6.83
C LYS A 184 -17.01 12.84 -6.68
N ALA A 185 -16.97 11.85 -7.56
CA ALA A 185 -17.80 10.66 -7.45
C ALA A 185 -17.46 9.87 -6.18
N PHE A 186 -18.48 9.26 -5.61
CA PHE A 186 -18.37 8.36 -4.47
C PHE A 186 -19.44 7.27 -4.59
N ALA A 187 -19.33 6.23 -3.77
CA ALA A 187 -20.28 5.12 -3.78
C ALA A 187 -21.69 5.53 -3.35
N THR A 188 -22.70 4.83 -3.87
CA THR A 188 -24.03 4.85 -3.26
C THR A 188 -24.03 3.88 -2.09
N VAL A 189 -24.45 4.35 -0.91
CA VAL A 189 -24.44 3.57 0.32
C VAL A 189 -25.84 3.48 0.89
N THR A 190 -26.28 2.25 1.19
CA THR A 190 -27.54 1.98 1.88
C THR A 190 -27.25 1.56 3.31
N ILE A 191 -27.87 2.23 4.28
CA ILE A 191 -27.67 1.97 5.72
C ILE A 191 -28.98 1.47 6.32
N SER A 192 -28.94 0.38 7.09
CA SER A 192 -30.12 -0.16 7.75
C SER A 192 -29.81 -0.66 9.17
N PRO A 193 -30.53 -0.18 10.20
CA PRO A 193 -31.47 0.94 10.17
C PRO A 193 -30.74 2.30 10.03
N THR A 194 -31.44 3.32 9.52
CA THR A 194 -30.91 4.70 9.46
C THR A 194 -31.05 5.47 10.77
N THR A 195 -31.91 4.99 11.68
CA THR A 195 -32.08 5.56 13.03
C THR A 195 -32.21 4.42 14.02
N VAL A 196 -31.54 4.53 15.17
CA VAL A 196 -31.63 3.53 16.24
C VAL A 196 -31.54 4.17 17.62
N ASP A 197 -32.39 3.70 18.53
CA ASP A 197 -32.31 4.05 19.96
C ASP A 197 -31.50 2.99 20.70
N ILE A 198 -30.48 3.42 21.44
CA ILE A 198 -29.60 2.54 22.20
C ILE A 198 -29.56 3.01 23.65
N ALA A 199 -30.09 2.17 24.54
CA ALA A 199 -30.07 2.42 25.97
C ALA A 199 -28.63 2.46 26.53
N ALA A 200 -28.47 3.03 27.72
CA ALA A 200 -27.19 3.04 28.42
C ALA A 200 -26.70 1.61 28.68
N GLY A 201 -25.49 1.28 28.23
CA GLY A 201 -24.89 -0.04 28.35
C GLY A 201 -25.26 -1.02 27.21
N ASP A 202 -26.20 -0.65 26.34
CA ASP A 202 -26.65 -1.50 25.24
C ASP A 202 -25.91 -1.21 23.92
N SER A 203 -26.22 -2.01 22.91
CA SER A 203 -25.64 -1.90 21.58
C SER A 203 -26.64 -2.27 20.48
N ALA A 204 -26.41 -1.78 19.27
CA ALA A 204 -27.20 -2.12 18.09
C ALA A 204 -26.30 -2.36 16.88
N THR A 205 -26.70 -3.31 16.02
CA THR A 205 -25.96 -3.66 14.81
C THR A 205 -26.57 -2.96 13.61
N ILE A 206 -25.71 -2.32 12.81
CA ILE A 206 -26.05 -1.60 11.58
C ILE A 206 -25.51 -2.40 10.41
N SER A 207 -26.32 -2.53 9.35
CA SER A 207 -25.90 -3.07 8.05
C SER A 207 -25.64 -1.94 7.07
N VAL A 208 -24.57 -2.09 6.29
CA VAL A 208 -24.13 -1.13 5.27
C VAL A 208 -23.91 -1.89 3.97
N ASP A 209 -24.64 -1.51 2.93
CA ASP A 209 -24.45 -2.01 1.58
C ASP A 209 -23.85 -0.91 0.69
N LEU A 210 -22.94 -1.29 -0.20
CA LEU A 210 -22.21 -0.38 -1.07
C LEU A 210 -22.37 -0.77 -2.55
N SER A 211 -22.71 0.24 -3.37
CA SER A 211 -22.67 0.15 -4.82
C SER A 211 -21.65 1.13 -5.39
N PHE A 212 -20.68 0.62 -6.16
CA PHE A 212 -19.69 1.46 -6.83
C PHE A 212 -20.34 2.33 -7.91
N PRO A 213 -19.93 3.60 -8.05
CA PRO A 213 -20.43 4.47 -9.11
C PRO A 213 -19.86 4.03 -10.48
N ASP A 214 -20.48 4.51 -11.56
CA ASP A 214 -19.96 4.27 -12.91
C ASP A 214 -18.68 5.10 -13.14
N LEU A 215 -17.54 4.42 -13.23
CA LEU A 215 -16.20 4.98 -13.33
C LEU A 215 -15.37 4.15 -14.31
N ASP A 216 -14.35 4.77 -14.91
CA ASP A 216 -13.40 4.03 -15.75
C ASP A 216 -12.58 3.03 -14.93
N ARG A 217 -13.03 1.77 -14.90
CA ARG A 217 -12.42 0.69 -14.14
C ARG A 217 -11.01 0.33 -14.61
N ARG A 218 -10.63 0.69 -15.84
CA ARG A 218 -9.25 0.48 -16.32
C ARG A 218 -8.27 1.35 -15.56
N ARG A 219 -8.74 2.45 -14.95
CA ARG A 219 -7.92 3.39 -14.19
C ARG A 219 -7.82 3.09 -12.70
N ILE A 220 -8.40 1.96 -12.25
CA ILE A 220 -8.41 1.49 -10.85
C ILE A 220 -8.90 2.58 -9.89
N PRO A 221 -10.21 2.88 -9.89
CA PRO A 221 -10.77 3.92 -9.05
C PRO A 221 -10.84 3.46 -7.59
N LEU A 222 -10.24 4.25 -6.71
CA LEU A 222 -10.21 4.09 -5.27
C LEU A 222 -11.35 4.92 -4.68
N VAL A 223 -12.43 4.24 -4.29
CA VAL A 223 -13.67 4.87 -3.79
C VAL A 223 -13.69 4.79 -2.28
N SER A 224 -14.08 5.88 -1.62
CA SER A 224 -14.11 5.93 -0.16
C SER A 224 -15.11 6.95 0.38
N GLY A 225 -15.34 6.91 1.69
CA GLY A 225 -16.21 7.84 2.40
C GLY A 225 -16.38 7.41 3.85
N TYR A 226 -17.44 7.90 4.47
CA TYR A 226 -17.72 7.69 5.89
C TYR A 226 -19.19 7.38 6.13
N ILE A 227 -19.47 6.57 7.15
CA ILE A 227 -20.78 6.43 7.78
C ILE A 227 -20.77 7.29 9.05
N ALA A 228 -21.53 8.37 9.08
CA ALA A 228 -21.66 9.21 10.26
C ALA A 228 -22.78 8.69 11.15
N ALA A 229 -22.51 8.56 12.45
CA ALA A 229 -23.50 8.26 13.48
C ALA A 229 -23.60 9.46 14.42
N ASN A 230 -24.64 10.27 14.25
CA ASN A 230 -24.90 11.46 15.06
C ASN A 230 -25.84 11.10 16.21
N ALA A 231 -25.36 11.23 17.44
CA ALA A 231 -26.15 10.95 18.64
C ALA A 231 -26.99 12.17 19.05
N SER A 232 -28.09 11.91 19.77
CA SER A 232 -29.02 12.93 20.27
C SER A 232 -28.43 13.91 21.30
N ASP A 233 -27.27 13.60 21.88
CA ASP A 233 -26.53 14.49 22.78
C ASP A 233 -25.56 15.45 22.05
N GLY A 234 -25.56 15.41 20.71
CA GLY A 234 -24.69 16.23 19.87
C GLY A 234 -23.32 15.61 19.59
N THR A 235 -22.98 14.45 20.17
CA THR A 235 -21.77 13.72 19.80
C THR A 235 -21.92 13.07 18.42
N SER A 236 -20.82 12.97 17.69
CA SER A 236 -20.79 12.32 16.38
C SER A 236 -19.51 11.52 16.23
N VAL A 237 -19.63 10.33 15.65
CA VAL A 237 -18.51 9.49 15.21
C VAL A 237 -18.68 9.17 13.73
N THR A 238 -17.56 8.96 13.02
CA THR A 238 -17.56 8.63 11.60
C THR A 238 -16.80 7.33 11.37
N LEU A 239 -17.44 6.32 10.78
CA LEU A 239 -16.80 5.07 10.40
C LEU A 239 -16.30 5.16 8.96
N PRO A 240 -14.99 5.15 8.71
CA PRO A 240 -14.45 5.18 7.36
C PRO A 240 -14.82 3.92 6.60
N TYR A 241 -15.06 4.03 5.30
CA TYR A 241 -15.12 2.89 4.40
C TYR A 241 -14.28 3.11 3.15
N ASN A 242 -13.90 2.01 2.52
CA ASN A 242 -13.16 2.02 1.27
C ASN A 242 -13.58 0.85 0.36
N GLY A 243 -13.30 1.00 -0.92
CA GLY A 243 -13.38 -0.07 -1.91
C GLY A 243 -12.69 0.32 -3.21
N VAL A 244 -12.39 -0.67 -4.05
CA VAL A 244 -11.74 -0.47 -5.35
C VAL A 244 -12.72 -0.85 -6.45
N ALA A 245 -13.11 0.13 -7.27
CA ALA A 245 -14.10 -0.05 -8.33
C ALA A 245 -13.50 -0.75 -9.58
N SER A 246 -12.62 -1.73 -9.38
CA SER A 246 -11.97 -2.54 -10.41
C SER A 246 -11.72 -3.95 -9.88
N ALA A 247 -11.47 -4.92 -10.78
CA ALA A 247 -11.03 -6.25 -10.37
C ALA A 247 -9.50 -6.22 -10.32
N LEU A 248 -8.92 -6.13 -9.12
CA LEU A 248 -7.47 -5.99 -8.94
C LEU A 248 -6.70 -7.19 -9.46
N ARG A 249 -7.31 -8.39 -9.45
CA ARG A 249 -6.74 -9.59 -10.09
C ARG A 249 -6.46 -9.44 -11.59
N ASN A 250 -7.10 -8.48 -12.27
CA ASN A 250 -6.88 -8.20 -13.68
C ASN A 250 -5.83 -7.11 -13.91
N ALA A 251 -5.29 -6.50 -12.85
CA ALA A 251 -4.27 -5.49 -12.97
C ALA A 251 -2.92 -6.13 -13.32
N ILE A 252 -2.25 -5.61 -14.35
CA ILE A 252 -0.90 -6.06 -14.71
C ILE A 252 0.06 -5.55 -13.63
N VAL A 253 0.72 -6.48 -12.94
CA VAL A 253 1.72 -6.19 -11.90
C VAL A 253 3.14 -6.11 -12.47
N LEU A 254 3.40 -6.80 -13.57
CA LEU A 254 4.68 -6.82 -14.27
C LEU A 254 4.41 -6.85 -15.79
N ASP A 255 4.60 -5.73 -16.46
CA ASP A 255 4.45 -5.68 -17.91
C ASP A 255 5.77 -6.13 -18.59
N PRO A 256 5.76 -7.22 -19.39
CA PRO A 256 6.96 -7.71 -20.06
C PRO A 256 7.58 -6.71 -21.04
N ASN A 257 6.80 -5.73 -21.53
CA ASN A 257 7.26 -4.74 -22.50
C ASN A 257 7.80 -3.46 -21.86
N THR A 258 7.81 -3.36 -20.53
CA THR A 258 8.31 -2.19 -19.83
C THR A 258 9.82 -2.06 -20.02
N GLU A 259 10.25 -0.92 -20.59
CA GLU A 259 11.66 -0.53 -20.64
C GLU A 259 12.25 -0.53 -19.21
N GLY A 260 13.35 -1.27 -19.02
CA GLY A 260 13.93 -1.51 -17.69
C GLY A 260 13.92 -2.98 -17.25
N ASN A 261 13.15 -3.84 -17.93
CA ASN A 261 13.10 -5.28 -17.72
C ASN A 261 14.13 -6.00 -18.60
N TYR A 262 15.29 -6.35 -18.07
CA TYR A 262 16.36 -6.98 -18.85
C TYR A 262 17.42 -7.67 -17.99
N LEU A 263 18.25 -8.48 -18.67
CA LEU A 263 19.49 -9.01 -18.13
C LEU A 263 20.46 -7.84 -17.83
N ILE A 264 21.13 -7.91 -16.69
CA ILE A 264 22.22 -7.00 -16.33
C ILE A 264 23.50 -7.78 -16.04
N ALA A 265 24.63 -7.09 -16.17
CA ALA A 265 25.94 -7.54 -15.71
C ALA A 265 26.51 -6.42 -14.82
N ALA A 266 26.49 -6.62 -13.51
CA ALA A 266 26.80 -5.55 -12.55
C ALA A 266 27.51 -6.08 -11.30
N THR A 267 28.20 -5.18 -10.60
CA THR A 267 28.83 -5.48 -9.31
C THR A 267 27.92 -5.07 -8.16
N ASN A 268 28.14 -5.61 -6.96
CA ASN A 268 27.42 -5.14 -5.76
C ASN A 268 27.68 -3.66 -5.46
N ALA A 269 28.87 -3.13 -5.81
CA ALA A 269 29.17 -1.70 -5.65
C ALA A 269 28.29 -0.81 -6.54
N SER A 270 27.95 -1.26 -7.75
CA SER A 270 27.08 -0.53 -8.69
C SER A 270 25.63 -0.40 -8.21
N LEU A 271 25.17 -1.28 -7.33
CA LEU A 271 23.80 -1.23 -6.77
C LEU A 271 23.57 0.00 -5.88
N ASN A 272 24.64 0.55 -5.31
CA ASN A 272 24.56 1.68 -4.39
C ASN A 272 24.67 3.04 -5.09
N THR A 273 24.94 3.09 -6.40
CA THR A 273 25.32 4.31 -7.11
C THR A 273 24.32 4.75 -8.17
N THR A 274 23.42 3.88 -8.63
CA THR A 274 22.45 4.20 -9.70
C THR A 274 21.08 3.54 -9.46
N ASN A 275 20.00 4.25 -9.80
CA ASN A 275 18.63 3.71 -9.73
C ASN A 275 18.26 2.79 -10.90
N PHE A 276 19.04 2.86 -12.00
CA PHE A 276 18.90 2.06 -13.20
C PHE A 276 20.28 1.68 -13.71
N LEU A 277 20.50 0.39 -13.88
CA LEU A 277 21.70 -0.20 -14.47
C LEU A 277 21.51 -0.37 -15.97
N GLN A 278 22.60 -0.35 -16.72
CA GLN A 278 22.56 -0.59 -18.16
C GLN A 278 22.29 -2.07 -18.46
N PRO A 279 21.54 -2.38 -19.54
CA PRO A 279 21.36 -3.76 -19.99
C PRO A 279 22.72 -4.40 -20.29
N ALA A 280 22.83 -5.70 -20.00
CA ALA A 280 23.98 -6.47 -20.43
C ALA A 280 24.09 -6.44 -21.97
N PRO A 281 25.30 -6.46 -22.54
CA PRO A 281 25.47 -6.49 -23.99
C PRO A 281 24.70 -7.66 -24.62
N PRO A 282 23.87 -7.43 -25.65
CA PRO A 282 23.07 -8.47 -26.28
C PRO A 282 23.95 -9.52 -26.96
N GLY A 283 23.66 -10.80 -26.73
CA GLY A 283 24.33 -11.94 -27.36
C GLY A 283 24.74 -13.04 -26.37
N SER A 284 24.45 -14.28 -26.73
CA SER A 284 24.62 -15.56 -26.00
C SER A 284 26.06 -15.96 -25.63
N GLY A 285 26.98 -15.00 -25.50
CA GLY A 285 28.42 -15.24 -25.34
C GLY A 285 29.11 -14.41 -24.25
N SER A 286 28.38 -13.58 -23.50
CA SER A 286 28.92 -12.93 -22.30
C SER A 286 29.14 -14.01 -21.24
N VAL A 287 30.34 -14.61 -21.23
CA VAL A 287 30.75 -15.53 -20.18
C VAL A 287 30.88 -14.72 -18.90
N LEU A 288 29.93 -14.90 -18.00
CA LEU A 288 29.94 -14.28 -16.69
C LEU A 288 30.54 -15.26 -15.70
N SER A 289 31.74 -14.91 -15.25
CA SER A 289 32.54 -15.70 -14.33
C SER A 289 32.11 -15.41 -12.89
N VAL A 290 31.57 -16.42 -12.22
CA VAL A 290 31.13 -16.31 -10.83
C VAL A 290 32.06 -17.12 -9.92
N PRO A 291 32.73 -16.51 -8.93
CA PRO A 291 33.53 -17.25 -7.97
C PRO A 291 32.65 -18.13 -7.08
N LYS A 292 33.04 -19.39 -6.87
CA LYS A 292 32.41 -20.26 -5.85
C LYS A 292 32.86 -19.82 -4.45
N VAL A 293 32.17 -18.86 -3.85
CA VAL A 293 32.48 -18.38 -2.51
C VAL A 293 31.34 -18.65 -1.54
N THR A 294 31.68 -18.94 -0.29
CA THR A 294 30.72 -19.02 0.82
C THR A 294 30.45 -17.65 1.46
N ASN A 295 31.33 -16.66 1.24
CA ASN A 295 31.19 -15.28 1.71
C ASN A 295 30.95 -14.32 0.54
N THR A 296 29.69 -13.90 0.37
CA THR A 296 29.27 -12.99 -0.71
C THR A 296 29.88 -11.59 -0.62
N SER A 297 30.45 -11.21 0.54
CA SER A 297 31.17 -9.93 0.71
C SER A 297 32.44 -9.83 -0.15
N LEU A 298 32.97 -10.97 -0.60
CA LEU A 298 34.12 -11.06 -1.50
C LEU A 298 33.77 -10.77 -2.96
N LEU A 299 32.48 -10.58 -3.27
CA LEU A 299 31.96 -10.37 -4.63
C LEU A 299 31.66 -8.89 -4.93
N ASN A 300 32.17 -7.97 -4.11
CA ASN A 300 31.84 -6.55 -4.23
C ASN A 300 32.27 -5.91 -5.56
N GLU A 301 33.37 -6.39 -6.14
CA GLU A 301 33.93 -5.90 -7.42
C GLU A 301 33.73 -6.88 -8.57
N VAL A 302 33.10 -8.03 -8.32
CA VAL A 302 32.87 -9.05 -9.34
C VAL A 302 31.64 -8.67 -10.16
N VAL A 303 31.77 -8.70 -11.49
CA VAL A 303 30.65 -8.50 -12.41
C VAL A 303 29.82 -9.79 -12.44
N LEU A 304 28.59 -9.71 -11.95
CA LEU A 304 27.68 -10.84 -11.81
C LEU A 304 26.51 -10.72 -12.78
N PRO A 305 25.97 -11.86 -13.27
CA PRO A 305 24.69 -11.85 -13.95
C PRO A 305 23.61 -11.40 -12.97
N GLY A 306 22.60 -10.73 -13.47
CA GLY A 306 21.44 -10.38 -12.69
C GLY A 306 20.28 -9.97 -13.56
N VAL A 307 19.18 -9.62 -12.91
CA VAL A 307 18.03 -9.03 -13.56
C VAL A 307 17.75 -7.65 -12.99
N GLN A 308 17.38 -6.75 -13.88
CA GLN A 308 16.67 -5.54 -13.53
C GLN A 308 15.22 -5.69 -13.99
N PHE A 309 14.28 -5.29 -13.14
CA PHE A 309 12.86 -5.27 -13.49
C PHE A 309 12.08 -4.16 -12.78
N ILE A 310 10.97 -3.77 -13.38
CA ILE A 310 10.05 -2.75 -12.89
C ILE A 310 8.69 -3.40 -12.69
N LEU A 311 8.14 -3.24 -11.49
CA LEU A 311 6.76 -3.60 -11.23
C LEU A 311 5.85 -2.45 -11.66
N ALA A 312 4.85 -2.75 -12.48
CA ALA A 312 3.82 -1.80 -12.89
C ALA A 312 2.84 -1.54 -11.73
N MET A 313 2.52 -2.59 -10.97
CA MET A 313 1.74 -2.52 -9.74
C MET A 313 2.33 -3.43 -8.66
N GLY A 314 1.75 -3.32 -7.47
CA GLY A 314 2.13 -4.09 -6.31
C GLY A 314 2.04 -5.58 -6.51
N SER A 315 3.08 -6.30 -6.08
CA SER A 315 3.04 -7.75 -5.97
C SER A 315 3.55 -8.19 -4.61
N ARG A 316 2.83 -9.10 -3.94
CA ARG A 316 3.26 -9.68 -2.66
C ARG A 316 4.36 -10.74 -2.82
N ARG A 317 4.63 -11.19 -4.04
CA ARG A 317 5.58 -12.27 -4.34
C ARG A 317 6.15 -12.12 -5.75
N VAL A 318 7.48 -12.07 -5.86
CA VAL A 318 8.20 -12.14 -7.13
C VAL A 318 9.17 -13.30 -7.11
N ASP A 319 8.98 -14.26 -8.01
CA ASP A 319 9.83 -15.43 -8.17
C ASP A 319 10.87 -15.16 -9.25
N PHE A 320 12.12 -15.50 -8.95
CA PHE A 320 13.24 -15.40 -9.87
C PHE A 320 13.76 -16.80 -10.18
N ASP A 321 13.32 -17.34 -11.31
CA ASP A 321 13.68 -18.68 -11.74
C ASP A 321 14.81 -18.66 -12.76
N VAL A 322 15.60 -19.74 -12.74
CA VAL A 322 16.68 -19.97 -13.70
C VAL A 322 16.20 -21.00 -14.71
N LEU A 323 16.26 -20.66 -16.00
CA LEU A 323 15.89 -21.53 -17.10
C LEU A 323 17.12 -21.89 -17.93
N ARG A 324 17.21 -23.12 -18.44
CA ARG A 324 18.19 -23.44 -19.50
C ARG A 324 17.85 -22.66 -20.77
N ALA A 325 18.85 -22.02 -21.38
CA ALA A 325 18.61 -21.11 -22.51
C ALA A 325 18.03 -21.80 -23.76
N ASN A 326 18.38 -23.07 -23.98
CA ASN A 326 18.02 -23.85 -25.16
C ASN A 326 16.65 -24.57 -25.06
N SER A 327 16.31 -25.08 -23.87
CA SER A 327 15.10 -25.88 -23.65
C SER A 327 14.00 -25.14 -22.88
N SER A 328 14.33 -23.98 -22.29
CA SER A 328 13.48 -23.26 -21.33
C SER A 328 13.07 -24.12 -20.12
N GLU A 329 13.79 -25.21 -19.86
CA GLU A 329 13.57 -26.05 -18.68
C GLU A 329 13.95 -25.26 -17.42
N ASN A 330 13.04 -25.23 -16.45
CA ASN A 330 13.27 -24.59 -15.16
C ASN A 330 14.20 -25.47 -14.30
N VAL A 331 15.40 -24.97 -14.01
CA VAL A 331 16.38 -25.68 -13.18
C VAL A 331 16.21 -25.38 -11.68
N GLY A 332 15.38 -24.39 -11.35
CA GLY A 332 14.97 -24.04 -10.01
C GLY A 332 14.85 -22.53 -9.77
N THR A 333 14.28 -22.19 -8.63
CA THR A 333 14.14 -20.79 -8.17
C THR A 333 15.42 -20.34 -7.49
N ALA A 334 15.99 -19.23 -7.95
CA ALA A 334 17.14 -18.60 -7.34
C ALA A 334 16.76 -17.80 -6.08
N VAL A 335 15.66 -17.04 -6.13
CA VAL A 335 15.14 -16.34 -4.96
C VAL A 335 13.63 -16.08 -5.08
N VAL A 336 12.94 -16.10 -3.95
CA VAL A 336 11.57 -15.58 -3.81
C VAL A 336 11.65 -14.25 -3.07
N LEU A 337 11.15 -13.20 -3.69
CA LEU A 337 11.10 -11.87 -3.11
C LEU A 337 9.71 -11.57 -2.58
N ASN A 338 9.67 -11.00 -1.38
CA ASN A 338 8.47 -10.41 -0.79
C ASN A 338 8.69 -8.89 -0.72
N PRO A 339 8.58 -8.16 -1.84
CA PRO A 339 8.85 -6.73 -1.85
C PRO A 339 7.89 -5.99 -0.90
N SER A 340 8.39 -4.92 -0.26
CA SER A 340 7.67 -4.15 0.75
C SER A 340 6.30 -3.64 0.22
N PRO A 341 5.31 -3.45 1.11
CA PRO A 341 3.99 -2.96 0.71
C PRO A 341 4.10 -1.61 0.01
N LEU A 342 3.40 -1.48 -1.13
CA LEU A 342 3.30 -0.21 -1.83
C LEU A 342 2.48 0.78 -1.01
N TYR A 343 3.00 1.99 -0.89
CA TYR A 343 2.24 3.17 -0.46
C TYR A 343 2.12 4.09 -1.68
N VAL A 344 1.04 4.87 -1.82
CA VAL A 344 0.87 5.89 -2.88
C VAL A 344 1.99 6.93 -2.88
N ARG A 345 2.78 7.03 -1.79
CA ARG A 345 4.02 7.82 -1.81
C ARG A 345 5.11 7.28 -2.73
N SER A 346 5.04 6.01 -3.05
CA SER A 346 6.03 5.24 -3.80
C SER A 346 5.41 4.48 -4.97
N TYR A 347 4.34 5.00 -5.60
CA TYR A 347 4.04 4.66 -7.00
C TYR A 347 5.02 5.34 -7.98
N THR A 348 6.19 5.74 -7.49
CA THR A 348 7.29 6.13 -8.34
C THR A 348 7.82 4.88 -9.05
N ARG A 349 7.75 4.86 -10.38
CA ARG A 349 8.56 3.98 -11.25
C ARG A 349 10.08 4.05 -10.95
N ALA A 350 10.52 4.92 -10.04
CA ALA A 350 11.88 5.43 -9.96
C ALA A 350 12.92 4.48 -9.34
N SER A 351 12.54 3.26 -8.96
CA SER A 351 13.51 2.29 -8.44
C SER A 351 13.29 0.95 -9.14
N ALA A 352 14.18 0.65 -10.06
CA ALA A 352 14.22 -0.68 -10.62
C ALA A 352 14.59 -1.68 -9.52
N ASN A 353 13.90 -2.81 -9.49
CA ASN A 353 14.30 -3.91 -8.65
C ASN A 353 15.47 -4.61 -9.31
N VAL A 354 16.57 -4.73 -8.58
CA VAL A 354 17.78 -5.39 -9.08
C VAL A 354 18.08 -6.62 -8.24
N ARG A 355 18.36 -7.75 -8.91
CA ARG A 355 18.86 -8.96 -8.25
C ARG A 355 20.05 -9.52 -9.01
N LEU A 356 21.18 -9.65 -8.33
CA LEU A 356 22.35 -10.35 -8.82
C LEU A 356 22.24 -11.85 -8.49
N PHE A 357 22.76 -12.68 -9.38
CA PHE A 357 22.75 -14.12 -9.30
C PHE A 357 24.16 -14.65 -9.11
N TYR A 358 24.33 -15.47 -8.08
CA TYR A 358 25.61 -16.00 -7.64
C TYR A 358 25.85 -17.45 -8.10
N GLY A 359 25.06 -17.95 -9.05
CA GLY A 359 25.08 -19.36 -9.46
C GLY A 359 24.37 -20.31 -8.50
N MET A 360 23.86 -19.82 -7.36
CA MET A 360 23.22 -20.63 -6.32
C MET A 360 21.69 -20.43 -6.31
N LEU A 361 20.97 -21.54 -6.20
CA LEU A 361 19.52 -21.59 -6.06
C LEU A 361 19.08 -21.40 -4.60
N ALA A 362 17.78 -21.14 -4.38
CA ALA A 362 17.21 -20.93 -3.05
C ALA A 362 17.35 -22.14 -2.11
N ASN A 363 17.50 -23.35 -2.67
CA ASN A 363 17.77 -24.59 -1.93
C ASN A 363 19.27 -24.79 -1.62
N MET A 364 20.10 -23.77 -1.81
CA MET A 364 21.55 -23.77 -1.56
C MET A 364 22.38 -24.67 -2.49
N THR A 365 21.83 -25.08 -3.64
CA THR A 365 22.61 -25.81 -4.66
C THR A 365 23.10 -24.89 -5.77
N TYR A 366 24.28 -25.18 -6.31
CA TYR A 366 24.81 -24.47 -7.47
C TYR A 366 24.26 -25.06 -8.77
N VAL A 367 23.85 -24.21 -9.71
CA VAL A 367 23.55 -24.66 -11.08
C VAL A 367 24.87 -25.02 -11.80
N PRO A 368 24.90 -26.02 -12.69
CA PRO A 368 26.12 -26.35 -13.43
C PRO A 368 26.52 -25.22 -14.38
N GLU A 369 27.76 -25.23 -14.88
CA GLU A 369 28.14 -24.31 -15.96
C GLU A 369 27.27 -24.55 -17.20
N GLY A 370 26.92 -23.48 -17.90
CA GLY A 370 26.04 -23.58 -19.05
C GLY A 370 25.37 -22.26 -19.41
N GLU A 371 24.49 -22.35 -20.41
CA GLU A 371 23.75 -21.20 -20.91
C GLU A 371 22.36 -21.12 -20.27
N TYR A 372 22.04 -19.98 -19.69
CA TYR A 372 20.82 -19.75 -18.91
C TYR A 372 20.10 -18.47 -19.32
N LYS A 373 18.81 -18.41 -19.00
CA LYS A 373 17.97 -17.21 -19.00
C LYS A 373 17.27 -17.11 -17.65
N PHE A 374 16.86 -15.92 -17.25
CA PHE A 374 16.03 -15.75 -16.07
C PHE A 374 14.56 -15.60 -16.46
N LEU A 375 13.68 -16.23 -15.69
CA LEU A 375 12.24 -16.00 -15.74
C LEU A 375 11.85 -15.26 -14.45
N VAL A 376 11.37 -14.03 -14.61
CA VAL A 376 10.83 -13.24 -13.50
C VAL A 376 9.31 -13.38 -13.52
N ARG A 377 8.72 -13.82 -12.42
CA ARG A 377 7.26 -13.96 -12.28
C ARG A 377 6.78 -13.14 -11.10
N ALA A 378 5.91 -12.17 -11.33
CA ALA A 378 5.26 -11.39 -10.28
C ALA A 378 3.81 -11.88 -10.11
N LEU A 379 3.46 -12.25 -8.89
CA LEU A 379 2.12 -12.71 -8.56
C LEU A 379 1.13 -11.54 -8.65
N ARG A 380 0.05 -11.70 -9.41
CA ARG A 380 -1.02 -10.70 -9.52
C ARG A 380 -1.66 -10.44 -8.16
N ILE A 381 -2.28 -9.27 -8.01
CA ILE A 381 -3.00 -8.91 -6.79
C ILE A 381 -4.10 -9.96 -6.55
N THR A 382 -4.20 -10.49 -5.33
CA THR A 382 -5.09 -11.62 -4.95
C THR A 382 -4.84 -12.98 -5.64
N GLY A 383 -3.77 -13.12 -6.42
CA GLY A 383 -3.41 -14.39 -7.07
C GLY A 383 -3.00 -15.49 -6.09
N ASP A 384 -3.17 -16.74 -6.52
CA ASP A 384 -2.70 -17.95 -5.83
C ASP A 384 -1.26 -18.29 -6.28
N PRO A 385 -0.27 -18.33 -5.36
CA PRO A 385 1.11 -18.64 -5.71
C PRO A 385 1.31 -20.06 -6.26
N GLU A 386 0.35 -20.97 -6.05
CA GLU A 386 0.40 -22.33 -6.57
C GLU A 386 -0.18 -22.41 -8.00
N ASN A 387 -0.81 -21.34 -8.50
CA ASN A 387 -1.36 -21.26 -9.84
C ASN A 387 -0.48 -20.40 -10.76
N LEU A 388 0.12 -21.00 -11.79
CA LEU A 388 1.01 -20.30 -12.72
C LEU A 388 0.30 -19.23 -13.57
N ASP A 389 -1.02 -19.37 -13.80
CA ASP A 389 -1.79 -18.41 -14.59
C ASP A 389 -2.05 -17.09 -13.85
N ASP A 390 -1.81 -17.07 -12.54
CA ASP A 390 -1.96 -15.89 -11.67
C ASP A 390 -0.69 -15.02 -11.63
N TYR A 391 0.31 -15.33 -12.46
CA TYR A 391 1.54 -14.56 -12.58
C TYR A 391 1.62 -13.75 -13.87
N ASP A 392 2.09 -12.52 -13.76
CA ASP A 392 2.68 -11.81 -14.89
C ASP A 392 4.18 -12.11 -14.95
N SER A 393 4.77 -12.22 -16.14
CA SER A 393 6.17 -12.63 -16.26
C SER A 393 6.87 -12.08 -17.49
N PHE A 394 8.20 -12.04 -17.42
CA PHE A 394 9.07 -11.86 -18.58
C PHE A 394 10.32 -12.74 -18.45
N THR A 395 10.95 -13.02 -19.60
CA THR A 395 12.21 -13.77 -19.66
C THR A 395 13.31 -12.87 -20.19
N THR A 396 14.50 -12.95 -19.59
CA THR A 396 15.67 -12.16 -20.03
C THR A 396 16.33 -12.76 -21.27
N ASP A 397 17.27 -12.00 -21.85
CA ASP A 397 18.28 -12.56 -22.76
C ASP A 397 19.12 -13.64 -22.08
N ALA A 398 19.76 -14.48 -22.90
CA ALA A 398 20.61 -15.57 -22.45
C ALA A 398 22.01 -15.09 -22.03
N PHE A 399 22.62 -15.80 -21.09
CA PHE A 399 24.01 -15.62 -20.67
C PHE A 399 24.67 -16.97 -20.41
N PHE A 400 26.00 -17.03 -20.53
CA PHE A 400 26.77 -18.22 -20.19
C PHE A 400 27.38 -18.06 -18.80
N LEU A 401 27.04 -18.98 -17.88
CA LEU A 401 27.60 -19.03 -16.53
C LEU A 401 28.83 -19.94 -16.51
N ARG A 402 29.96 -19.41 -16.05
CA ARG A 402 31.17 -20.17 -15.74
C ARG A 402 31.59 -19.91 -14.30
N TYR A 403 32.14 -20.91 -13.61
CA TYR A 403 32.74 -20.70 -12.31
C TYR A 403 34.24 -20.46 -12.45
N THR A 404 34.76 -19.51 -11.68
CA THR A 404 36.22 -19.38 -11.50
C THR A 404 36.63 -20.08 -10.23
N GLU A 405 37.65 -20.92 -10.32
CA GLU A 405 38.40 -21.35 -9.14
C GLU A 405 39.12 -20.14 -8.55
N GLN A 406 39.18 -20.07 -7.22
CA GLN A 406 39.87 -18.99 -6.51
C GLN A 406 41.36 -19.27 -6.42
#